data_AF-B2TWY5-F1
#
_entry.id   AF-B2TWY5-F1
#
_cell.length_a   1.000
_cell.length_b   1.000
_cell.length_c   1.000
_cell.angle_alpha   90.00
_cell.angle_beta   90.00
_cell.angle_gamma   90.00
#
_symmetry.space_group_name_H-M   'P 1'
#
loop_
_entity.id
_entity.type
_entity.pdbx_description
1 polymer ?
#
loop_
_entity_poly.entity_id
_entity_poly.type
_entity_poly.pdbx_seq_one_letter_code
_entity_poly.pdbx_strand_id
1 'polypeptide(L)'
;MIKYALVGDVGGTNARLALCDIASGEISQAKTYSGLDYPSLEAVIRVYLEEHKVEVKDGCIAIACPITGDWVAMTNHTWAFSIAEMKKNLGFSHLEIINDFTAVSMAIPMLKKEHLIQFGGAEPVEGKPIAVYGAGTGLGVAHLVHVDKRWVSLPGEGGHVDFAPNSEEEAIILEILRAEIGHVSAERVLSGPGLVNLYRAIVKADNRLPENLKPKDITERALADSCTDCRRALSLFCVIMGRFGGNLALNLGTFGGVFIAGGIVPRFLEFFKASGFRAAFEDKGRFKEYVHDIPVYLIVHDNPGLLGSGAHLRQTLGHIL
;
A
#
# COMPACT_ATOMS: atom_id res chain seq x y z
N MET A 1 2.89 31.47 14.95
CA MET A 1 2.67 30.54 13.82
C MET A 1 2.61 29.14 14.40
N ILE A 2 1.60 28.35 14.03
CA ILE A 2 1.52 26.94 14.42
C ILE A 2 2.59 26.21 13.62
N LYS A 3 3.54 25.58 14.30
CA LYS A 3 4.67 24.92 13.66
C LYS A 3 4.32 23.52 13.15
N TYR A 4 3.51 22.80 13.92
CA TYR A 4 3.24 21.39 13.70
C TYR A 4 1.77 21.13 13.38
N ALA A 5 1.52 20.12 12.55
CA ALA A 5 0.24 19.49 12.38
C ALA A 5 0.30 18.03 12.86
N LEU A 6 -0.84 17.48 13.27
CA LEU A 6 -0.95 16.07 13.63
C LEU A 6 -1.04 15.21 12.37
N VAL A 7 -0.27 14.13 12.29
CA VAL A 7 -0.49 13.09 11.28
C VAL A 7 -0.69 11.74 11.93
N GLY A 8 -1.49 10.89 11.29
CA GLY A 8 -1.76 9.54 11.77
C GLY A 8 -1.81 8.50 10.67
N ASP A 9 -1.53 7.27 11.06
CA ASP A 9 -1.64 6.04 10.28
C ASP A 9 -2.26 4.96 11.18
N VAL A 10 -3.51 4.63 10.91
CA VAL A 10 -4.37 3.81 11.77
C VAL A 10 -4.79 2.56 11.02
N GLY A 11 -4.24 1.42 11.47
CA GLY A 11 -4.62 0.10 11.00
C GLY A 11 -5.68 -0.57 11.88
N GLY A 12 -5.90 -1.87 11.68
CA GLY A 12 -6.87 -2.63 12.46
C GLY A 12 -6.52 -2.82 13.94
N THR A 13 -5.24 -2.74 14.31
CA THR A 13 -4.77 -3.06 15.68
C THR A 13 -4.02 -1.92 16.34
N ASN A 14 -3.40 -1.04 15.56
CA ASN A 14 -2.52 -0.01 16.07
C ASN A 14 -2.88 1.34 15.45
N ALA A 15 -2.77 2.40 16.25
CA ALA A 15 -2.80 3.78 15.80
C ALA A 15 -1.40 4.37 15.97
N ARG A 16 -0.75 4.74 14.85
CA ARG A 16 0.52 5.44 14.87
C ARG A 16 0.26 6.93 14.63
N LEU A 17 0.73 7.78 15.52
CA LEU A 17 0.61 9.24 15.44
C LEU A 17 1.99 9.88 15.41
N ALA A 18 2.11 11.01 14.74
CA ALA A 18 3.34 11.79 14.66
C ALA A 18 3.04 13.29 14.46
N LEU A 19 4.07 14.13 14.52
CA LEU A 19 4.00 15.53 14.12
C LEU A 19 4.61 15.73 12.74
N CYS A 20 3.90 16.47 11.89
CA CYS A 20 4.42 16.99 10.63
C CYS A 20 4.82 18.46 10.83
N ASP A 21 6.06 18.83 10.52
CA ASP A 21 6.45 20.23 10.37
C ASP A 21 5.73 20.79 9.13
N ILE A 22 4.91 21.84 9.31
CA ILE A 22 4.05 22.36 8.24
C ILE A 22 4.91 22.99 7.12
N ALA A 23 6.03 23.61 7.46
CA ALA A 23 6.89 24.28 6.49
C ALA A 23 7.63 23.26 5.61
N SER A 24 8.29 22.26 6.23
CA SER A 24 9.15 21.32 5.51
C SER A 24 8.46 20.02 5.09
N GLY A 25 7.39 19.60 5.77
CA GLY A 25 6.80 18.27 5.62
C GLY A 25 7.54 17.16 6.37
N GLU A 26 8.54 17.49 7.18
CA GLU A 26 9.29 16.51 7.97
C GLU A 26 8.42 15.88 9.07
N ILE A 27 8.51 14.56 9.22
CA ILE A 27 7.77 13.79 10.23
C ILE A 27 8.67 13.54 11.44
N SER A 28 8.17 13.81 12.64
CA SER A 28 8.90 13.65 13.90
C SER A 28 8.00 13.10 15.02
N GLN A 29 8.63 12.62 16.09
CA GLN A 29 7.95 12.13 17.30
C GLN A 29 6.88 11.06 17.02
N ALA A 30 7.18 10.13 16.11
CA ALA A 30 6.26 9.04 15.81
C ALA A 30 6.12 8.11 17.03
N LYS A 31 4.87 7.85 17.43
CA LYS A 31 4.54 6.94 18.52
C LYS A 31 3.37 6.04 18.13
N THR A 32 3.46 4.76 18.46
CA THR A 32 2.44 3.75 18.15
C THR A 32 1.70 3.36 19.43
N TYR A 33 0.37 3.35 19.36
CA TYR A 33 -0.54 2.95 20.42
C TYR A 33 -1.32 1.70 20.00
N SER A 34 -1.56 0.79 20.93
CA SER A 34 -2.47 -0.34 20.73
C SER A 34 -3.91 0.16 20.76
N GLY A 35 -4.72 -0.17 19.75
CA GLY A 35 -6.13 0.23 19.70
C GLY A 35 -6.96 -0.37 20.84
N LEU A 36 -6.55 -1.52 21.37
CA LEU A 36 -7.23 -2.21 22.48
C LEU A 36 -7.14 -1.45 23.80
N ASP A 37 -6.15 -0.58 23.96
CA ASP A 37 -5.88 0.13 25.22
C ASP A 37 -6.71 1.42 25.34
N TYR A 38 -7.46 1.79 24.29
CA TYR A 38 -8.17 3.06 24.23
C TYR A 38 -9.62 2.91 23.72
N PRO A 39 -10.56 3.72 24.22
CA PRO A 39 -11.96 3.61 23.84
C PRO A 39 -12.27 4.21 22.47
N SER A 40 -11.42 5.12 21.96
CA SER A 40 -11.62 5.80 20.67
C SER A 40 -10.31 6.37 20.12
N LEU A 41 -10.30 6.65 18.82
CA LEU A 41 -9.19 7.37 18.18
C LEU A 41 -8.99 8.77 18.78
N GLU A 42 -10.09 9.45 19.13
CA GLU A 42 -10.03 10.76 19.79
C GLU A 42 -9.26 10.69 21.12
N ALA A 43 -9.49 9.63 21.92
CA ALA A 43 -8.77 9.43 23.16
C ALA A 43 -7.26 9.26 22.94
N VAL A 44 -6.86 8.49 21.91
CA VAL A 44 -5.45 8.33 21.54
C VAL A 44 -4.82 9.66 21.11
N ILE A 45 -5.54 10.45 20.31
CA ILE A 45 -5.07 11.76 19.85
C ILE A 45 -4.82 12.69 21.05
N ARG A 46 -5.75 12.75 22.01
CA ARG A 46 -5.60 13.57 23.23
C ARG A 46 -4.38 13.15 24.04
N VAL A 47 -4.20 11.84 24.25
CA VAL A 47 -3.03 11.29 24.95
C VAL A 47 -1.74 11.66 24.25
N TYR A 48 -1.67 11.49 22.93
CA TYR A 48 -0.47 11.84 22.16
C TYR A 48 -0.11 13.33 22.28
N LEU A 49 -1.10 14.23 22.16
CA LEU A 49 -0.87 15.67 22.24
C LEU A 49 -0.47 16.11 23.66
N GLU A 50 -1.05 15.52 24.70
CA GLU A 50 -0.69 15.79 26.10
C GLU A 50 0.73 15.33 26.43
N GLU A 51 1.11 14.12 26.01
CA GLU A 51 2.44 13.56 26.24
C GLU A 51 3.55 14.40 25.59
N HIS A 52 3.32 14.90 24.37
CA HIS A 52 4.31 15.69 23.62
C HIS A 52 4.24 17.19 23.94
N LYS A 53 3.23 17.64 24.71
CA LYS A 53 3.05 19.04 25.14
C LYS A 53 3.08 20.04 23.96
N VAL A 54 2.39 19.68 22.88
CA VAL A 54 2.31 20.48 21.66
C VAL A 54 0.87 20.86 21.37
N GLU A 55 0.67 22.09 20.90
CA GLU A 55 -0.61 22.54 20.36
C GLU A 55 -0.60 22.47 18.84
N VAL A 56 -1.66 21.89 18.28
CA VAL A 56 -1.91 21.78 16.84
C VAL A 56 -3.36 22.17 16.56
N LYS A 57 -3.64 22.72 15.38
CA LYS A 57 -5.02 23.01 14.93
C LYS A 57 -5.41 22.26 13.67
N ASP A 58 -4.48 21.53 13.08
CA ASP A 58 -4.65 20.85 11.82
C ASP A 58 -4.17 19.42 11.97
N GLY A 59 -4.90 18.50 11.35
CA GLY A 59 -4.47 17.11 11.33
C GLY A 59 -4.95 16.33 10.12
N CYS A 60 -4.19 15.30 9.75
CA CYS A 60 -4.55 14.34 8.72
C CYS A 60 -4.30 12.91 9.18
N ILE A 61 -5.34 12.09 9.21
CA ILE A 61 -5.24 10.69 9.65
C ILE A 61 -5.55 9.77 8.48
N ALA A 62 -4.59 8.89 8.17
CA ALA A 62 -4.76 7.79 7.24
C ALA A 62 -5.39 6.60 7.98
N ILE A 63 -6.44 6.00 7.41
CA ILE A 63 -7.16 4.89 8.02
C ILE A 63 -7.31 3.76 7.01
N ALA A 64 -7.04 2.52 7.45
CA ALA A 64 -7.17 1.31 6.65
C ALA A 64 -8.64 0.87 6.45
N CYS A 65 -9.47 1.77 5.94
CA CYS A 65 -10.82 1.50 5.43
C CYS A 65 -11.21 2.51 4.34
N PRO A 66 -12.28 2.24 3.56
CA PRO A 66 -12.82 3.20 2.61
C PRO A 66 -13.38 4.44 3.31
N ILE A 67 -13.00 5.63 2.87
CA ILE A 67 -13.54 6.90 3.36
C ILE A 67 -14.57 7.41 2.36
N THR A 68 -15.86 7.29 2.70
CA THR A 68 -16.98 7.56 1.78
C THR A 68 -17.86 8.74 2.21
N GLY A 69 -17.67 9.24 3.43
CA GLY A 69 -18.45 10.33 3.98
C GLY A 69 -18.00 10.68 5.39
N ASP A 70 -18.87 11.36 6.14
CA ASP A 70 -18.58 11.81 7.50
C ASP A 70 -18.43 10.66 8.51
N TRP A 71 -19.17 9.57 8.32
CA TRP A 71 -19.09 8.41 9.22
C TRP A 71 -17.99 7.45 8.76
N VAL A 72 -16.97 7.28 9.60
CA VAL A 72 -15.87 6.34 9.37
C VAL A 72 -16.14 5.09 10.19
N ALA A 73 -16.26 3.94 9.54
CA ALA A 73 -16.39 2.64 10.19
C ALA A 73 -15.14 1.80 9.91
N MET A 74 -14.37 1.46 10.96
CA MET A 74 -13.19 0.61 10.81
C MET A 74 -13.60 -0.85 10.67
N THR A 75 -13.10 -1.54 9.64
CA THR A 75 -13.44 -2.96 9.39
C THR A 75 -12.88 -3.90 10.45
N ASN A 76 -11.69 -3.57 10.98
CA ASN A 76 -10.92 -4.44 11.87
C ASN A 76 -10.83 -3.93 13.32
N HIS A 77 -11.59 -2.89 13.67
CA HIS A 77 -11.64 -2.33 15.03
C HIS A 77 -13.05 -1.81 15.32
N THR A 78 -13.46 -1.79 16.59
CA THR A 78 -14.80 -1.31 16.99
C THR A 78 -14.94 0.21 16.94
N TRP A 79 -13.88 0.94 16.57
CA TRP A 79 -13.94 2.39 16.48
C TRP A 79 -14.71 2.79 15.22
N ALA A 80 -15.79 3.52 15.44
CA ALA A 80 -16.49 4.25 14.42
C ALA A 80 -16.74 5.67 14.94
N PHE A 81 -16.66 6.67 14.06
CA PHE A 81 -16.75 8.07 14.46
C PHE A 81 -17.21 8.96 13.31
N SER A 82 -17.76 10.13 13.67
CA SER A 82 -18.00 11.24 12.75
C SER A 82 -16.75 12.11 12.63
N ILE A 83 -16.32 12.41 11.41
CA ILE A 83 -15.20 13.32 11.14
C ILE A 83 -15.53 14.72 11.67
N ALA A 84 -16.73 15.23 11.41
CA ALA A 84 -17.18 16.53 11.87
C ALA A 84 -17.23 16.62 13.40
N GLU A 85 -17.71 15.57 14.07
CA GLU A 85 -17.74 15.49 15.53
C GLU A 85 -16.32 15.51 16.10
N MET A 86 -15.43 14.65 15.61
CA MET A 86 -14.03 14.59 16.07
C MET A 86 -13.31 15.92 15.84
N LYS A 87 -13.50 16.55 14.67
CA LYS A 87 -12.95 17.87 14.34
C LYS A 87 -13.37 18.92 15.37
N LYS A 88 -14.67 18.95 15.71
CA LYS A 88 -15.23 19.88 16.70
C LYS A 88 -14.69 19.60 18.10
N ASN A 89 -14.66 18.34 18.51
CA ASN A 89 -14.24 17.94 19.86
C ASN A 89 -12.76 18.25 20.11
N LEU A 90 -11.90 18.10 19.10
CA LEU A 90 -10.47 18.41 19.18
C LEU A 90 -10.15 19.90 18.94
N GLY A 91 -11.12 20.71 18.52
CA GLY A 91 -10.90 22.13 18.22
C GLY A 91 -10.04 22.37 16.97
N PHE A 92 -10.07 21.45 16.00
CA PHE A 92 -9.27 21.54 14.77
C PHE A 92 -9.93 22.48 13.75
N SER A 93 -9.10 23.30 13.10
CA SER A 93 -9.46 24.10 11.93
C SER A 93 -9.58 23.22 10.69
N HIS A 94 -8.65 22.28 10.50
CA HIS A 94 -8.69 21.25 9.45
C HIS A 94 -8.50 19.86 10.05
N LEU A 95 -9.39 18.92 9.70
CA LEU A 95 -9.23 17.50 10.03
C LEU A 95 -9.51 16.71 8.76
N GLU A 96 -8.45 16.27 8.10
CA GLU A 96 -8.50 15.42 6.93
C GLU A 96 -8.47 13.96 7.38
N ILE A 97 -9.39 13.15 6.88
CA ILE A 97 -9.36 11.70 7.06
C ILE A 97 -9.30 11.09 5.68
N ILE A 98 -8.26 10.29 5.43
CA ILE A 98 -7.98 9.69 4.13
C ILE A 98 -7.78 8.19 4.27
N ASN A 99 -7.92 7.46 3.17
CA ASN A 99 -7.57 6.05 3.14
C ASN A 99 -6.04 5.86 3.28
N ASP A 100 -5.60 4.73 3.86
CA ASP A 100 -4.19 4.38 4.03
C ASP A 100 -3.39 4.36 2.72
N PHE A 101 -3.95 3.79 1.65
CA PHE A 101 -3.31 3.76 0.34
C PHE A 101 -3.32 5.12 -0.36
N THR A 102 -4.32 5.96 -0.07
CA THR A 102 -4.31 7.38 -0.45
C THR A 102 -3.12 8.08 0.19
N ALA A 103 -2.88 7.87 1.49
CA ALA A 103 -1.73 8.43 2.18
C ALA A 103 -0.42 7.92 1.57
N VAL A 104 -0.25 6.60 1.40
CA VAL A 104 0.95 6.04 0.77
C VAL A 104 1.20 6.63 -0.62
N SER A 105 0.15 6.85 -1.42
CA SER A 105 0.29 7.52 -2.72
C SER A 105 0.84 8.94 -2.54
N MET A 106 0.26 9.74 -1.64
CA MET A 106 0.66 11.12 -1.38
C MET A 106 2.07 11.25 -0.78
N ALA A 107 2.66 10.16 -0.28
CA ALA A 107 4.04 10.15 0.18
C ALA A 107 5.05 10.21 -0.97
N ILE A 108 4.69 9.70 -2.15
CA ILE A 108 5.62 9.51 -3.29
C ILE A 108 6.36 10.79 -3.69
N PRO A 109 5.70 11.96 -3.83
CA PRO A 109 6.39 13.22 -4.14
C PRO A 109 7.40 13.67 -3.06
N MET A 110 7.28 13.16 -1.83
CA MET A 110 8.16 13.48 -0.71
C MET A 110 9.28 12.45 -0.52
N LEU A 111 9.28 11.35 -1.28
CA LEU A 111 10.31 10.31 -1.16
C LEU A 111 11.62 10.76 -1.82
N LYS A 112 12.72 10.50 -1.13
CA LYS A 112 14.07 10.71 -1.65
C LYS A 112 14.62 9.40 -2.24
N LYS A 113 15.72 9.48 -3.00
CA LYS A 113 16.30 8.30 -3.66
C LYS A 113 16.72 7.21 -2.67
N GLU A 114 17.13 7.55 -1.44
CA GLU A 114 17.44 6.57 -0.38
C GLU A 114 16.21 5.78 0.11
N HIS A 115 15.00 6.27 -0.15
CA HIS A 115 13.75 5.59 0.21
C HIS A 115 13.26 4.63 -0.88
N LEU A 116 13.99 4.51 -1.99
CA LEU A 116 13.55 3.83 -3.20
C LEU A 116 14.58 2.79 -3.66
N ILE A 117 14.13 1.57 -3.90
CA ILE A 117 14.92 0.55 -4.60
C ILE A 117 14.33 0.35 -6.00
N GLN A 118 15.10 0.65 -7.04
CA GLN A 118 14.64 0.58 -8.42
C GLN A 118 14.69 -0.85 -8.99
N PHE A 119 13.68 -1.20 -9.78
CA PHE A 119 13.52 -2.45 -10.53
C PHE A 119 13.31 -2.14 -12.02
N GLY A 120 14.38 -1.77 -12.71
CA GLY A 120 14.37 -1.46 -14.15
C GLY A 120 13.74 -0.11 -14.50
N GLY A 121 13.60 0.12 -15.80
CA GLY A 121 13.12 1.38 -16.40
C GLY A 121 14.16 2.51 -16.35
N ALA A 122 13.82 3.61 -17.01
CA ALA A 122 14.59 4.85 -17.05
C ALA A 122 14.16 5.81 -15.92
N GLU A 123 14.60 7.07 -15.96
CA GLU A 123 14.12 8.08 -15.00
C GLU A 123 12.64 8.45 -15.25
N PRO A 124 11.89 8.82 -14.20
CA PRO A 124 10.51 9.26 -14.33
C PRO A 124 10.36 10.46 -15.28
N VAL A 125 9.25 10.50 -16.02
CA VAL A 125 8.84 11.72 -16.72
C VAL A 125 8.08 12.62 -15.74
N GLU A 126 8.70 13.74 -15.37
CA GLU A 126 8.16 14.70 -14.39
C GLU A 126 6.70 15.11 -14.69
N GLY A 127 5.86 15.10 -13.65
CA GLY A 127 4.44 15.46 -13.72
C GLY A 127 3.53 14.47 -14.47
N LYS A 128 4.04 13.33 -14.95
CA LYS A 128 3.19 12.27 -15.53
C LYS A 128 2.52 11.41 -14.48
N PRO A 129 1.42 10.70 -14.83
CA PRO A 129 0.72 9.85 -13.88
C PRO A 129 1.64 8.81 -13.24
N ILE A 130 1.30 8.45 -12.00
CA ILE A 130 2.00 7.45 -11.19
C ILE A 130 0.97 6.40 -10.77
N ALA A 131 1.36 5.13 -10.76
CA ALA A 131 0.62 4.07 -10.07
C ALA A 131 1.34 3.68 -8.79
N VAL A 132 0.59 3.38 -7.74
CA VAL A 132 1.10 2.71 -6.54
C VAL A 132 0.24 1.51 -6.21
N TYR A 133 0.88 0.40 -5.87
CA TYR A 133 0.20 -0.82 -5.44
C TYR A 133 1.02 -1.54 -4.37
N GLY A 134 0.41 -2.41 -3.58
CA GLY A 134 1.11 -3.02 -2.46
C GLY A 134 0.42 -4.24 -1.91
N ALA A 135 1.15 -5.35 -1.86
CA ALA A 135 0.72 -6.60 -1.26
C ALA A 135 1.07 -6.62 0.23
N GLY A 136 0.06 -6.63 1.08
CA GLY A 136 0.15 -6.71 2.54
C GLY A 136 -0.81 -7.78 3.05
N THR A 137 -1.68 -7.41 3.99
CA THR A 137 -2.85 -8.23 4.36
C THR A 137 -3.82 -8.38 3.18
N GLY A 138 -3.93 -7.32 2.37
CA GLY A 138 -4.68 -7.28 1.11
C GLY A 138 -3.82 -6.75 -0.05
N LEU A 139 -4.46 -6.24 -1.09
CA LEU A 139 -3.83 -5.59 -2.24
C LEU A 139 -4.38 -4.17 -2.43
N GLY A 140 -3.64 -3.16 -1.99
CA GLY A 140 -3.99 -1.76 -2.22
C GLY A 140 -3.55 -1.28 -3.60
N VAL A 141 -4.34 -0.38 -4.21
CA VAL A 141 -4.01 0.31 -5.46
C VAL A 141 -4.49 1.76 -5.40
N ALA A 142 -3.63 2.70 -5.80
CA ALA A 142 -4.00 4.09 -6.03
C ALA A 142 -3.18 4.67 -7.18
N HIS A 143 -3.63 5.79 -7.73
CA HIS A 143 -2.86 6.54 -8.72
C HIS A 143 -2.65 7.98 -8.26
N LEU A 144 -1.61 8.63 -8.78
CA LEU A 144 -1.43 10.08 -8.65
C LEU A 144 -1.37 10.71 -10.04
N VAL A 145 -1.98 11.89 -10.17
CA VAL A 145 -1.86 12.76 -11.35
C VAL A 145 -1.47 14.16 -10.91
N HIS A 146 -0.69 14.86 -11.74
CA HIS A 146 -0.25 16.22 -11.45
C HIS A 146 -1.13 17.24 -12.19
N VAL A 147 -1.89 18.04 -11.44
CA VAL A 147 -2.85 19.04 -11.94
C VAL A 147 -2.64 20.35 -11.20
N ASP A 148 -2.42 21.44 -11.93
CA ASP A 148 -2.26 22.79 -11.35
C ASP A 148 -1.27 22.86 -10.17
N LYS A 149 -0.06 22.32 -10.37
CA LYS A 149 1.03 22.25 -9.36
C LYS A 149 0.69 21.38 -8.13
N ARG A 150 -0.35 20.56 -8.21
CA ARG A 150 -0.77 19.66 -7.14
C ARG A 150 -0.78 18.22 -7.64
N TRP A 151 -0.20 17.34 -6.85
CA TRP A 151 -0.47 15.91 -6.90
C TRP A 151 -1.88 15.62 -6.38
N VAL A 152 -2.69 14.92 -7.18
CA VAL A 152 -4.06 14.52 -6.87
C VAL A 152 -4.11 13.00 -6.80
N SER A 153 -4.47 12.47 -5.64
CA SER A 153 -4.67 11.03 -5.46
C SER A 153 -6.00 10.59 -6.05
N LEU A 154 -5.96 9.49 -6.80
CA LEU A 154 -7.10 8.79 -7.36
C LEU A 154 -7.21 7.45 -6.62
N PRO A 155 -7.98 7.38 -5.53
CA PRO A 155 -8.19 6.15 -4.77
C PRO A 155 -9.07 5.17 -5.55
N GLY A 156 -9.01 3.89 -5.18
CA GLY A 156 -9.92 2.89 -5.69
C GLY A 156 -9.61 1.49 -5.16
N GLU A 157 -10.48 0.54 -5.53
CA GLU A 157 -10.41 -0.86 -5.10
C GLU A 157 -9.72 -1.74 -6.16
N GLY A 158 -8.62 -1.22 -6.74
CA GLY A 158 -7.95 -1.84 -7.87
C GLY A 158 -7.35 -3.22 -7.58
N GLY A 159 -7.19 -3.60 -6.30
CA GLY A 159 -6.79 -4.95 -5.92
C GLY A 159 -7.88 -6.01 -6.09
N HIS A 160 -9.12 -5.59 -6.25
CA HIS A 160 -10.29 -6.46 -6.38
C HIS A 160 -10.69 -6.76 -7.84
N VAL A 161 -9.91 -6.28 -8.82
CA VAL A 161 -10.09 -6.70 -10.23
C VAL A 161 -9.79 -8.18 -10.42
N ASP A 162 -10.29 -8.77 -11.50
CA ASP A 162 -10.10 -10.19 -11.80
C ASP A 162 -8.61 -10.58 -11.86
N PHE A 163 -8.27 -11.76 -11.34
CA PHE A 163 -6.96 -12.36 -11.56
C PHE A 163 -6.79 -12.72 -13.05
N ALA A 164 -5.74 -12.19 -13.66
CA ALA A 164 -5.42 -12.40 -15.08
C ALA A 164 -4.24 -13.39 -15.26
N PRO A 165 -4.49 -14.72 -15.29
CA PRO A 165 -3.43 -15.71 -15.50
C PRO A 165 -2.81 -15.58 -16.92
N ASN A 166 -1.51 -15.89 -17.07
CA ASN A 166 -0.84 -15.86 -18.39
C ASN A 166 -0.22 -17.19 -18.84
N SER A 167 -0.51 -18.29 -18.12
CA SER A 167 -0.01 -19.63 -18.46
C SER A 167 -1.05 -20.69 -18.11
N GLU A 168 -0.89 -21.90 -18.66
CA GLU A 168 -1.76 -23.04 -18.32
C GLU A 168 -1.70 -23.39 -16.83
N GLU A 169 -0.51 -23.34 -16.21
CA GLU A 169 -0.34 -23.56 -14.77
C GLU A 169 -1.13 -22.54 -13.94
N GLU A 170 -1.05 -21.26 -14.31
CA GLU A 170 -1.80 -20.22 -13.61
C GLU A 170 -3.31 -20.31 -13.86
N ALA A 171 -3.73 -20.78 -15.04
CA ALA A 171 -5.13 -21.06 -15.32
C ALA A 171 -5.66 -22.22 -14.46
N ILE A 172 -4.86 -23.27 -14.24
CA ILE A 172 -5.19 -24.35 -13.29
C ILE A 172 -5.35 -23.79 -11.87
N ILE A 173 -4.43 -22.91 -11.44
CA ILE A 173 -4.54 -22.23 -10.14
C ILE A 173 -5.83 -21.40 -10.05
N LEU A 174 -6.15 -20.61 -11.09
CA LEU A 174 -7.39 -19.84 -11.14
C LEU A 174 -8.61 -20.74 -10.93
N GLU A 175 -8.70 -21.86 -11.65
CA GLU A 175 -9.83 -22.77 -11.58
C GLU A 175 -9.96 -23.48 -10.23
N ILE A 176 -8.84 -23.86 -9.62
CA ILE A 176 -8.83 -24.42 -8.25
C ILE A 176 -9.37 -23.38 -7.24
N LEU A 177 -8.92 -22.13 -7.32
CA LEU A 177 -9.40 -21.07 -6.43
C LEU A 177 -10.87 -20.76 -6.69
N ARG A 178 -11.28 -20.68 -7.97
CA ARG A 178 -12.65 -20.38 -8.39
C ARG A 178 -13.65 -21.40 -7.84
N ALA A 179 -13.28 -22.69 -7.82
CA ALA A 179 -14.10 -23.75 -7.26
C ALA A 179 -14.32 -23.62 -5.73
N GLU A 180 -13.43 -22.93 -5.01
CA GLU A 180 -13.52 -22.77 -3.55
C GLU A 180 -14.28 -21.51 -3.10
N ILE A 181 -14.15 -20.40 -3.84
CA ILE A 181 -14.61 -19.08 -3.36
C ILE A 181 -15.48 -18.31 -4.37
N GLY A 182 -15.62 -18.76 -5.60
CA GLY A 182 -16.28 -18.02 -6.67
C GLY A 182 -15.35 -17.01 -7.33
N HIS A 183 -15.52 -15.71 -7.06
CA HIS A 183 -14.69 -14.67 -7.67
C HIS A 183 -13.24 -14.71 -7.18
N VAL A 184 -12.28 -14.71 -8.10
CA VAL A 184 -10.84 -14.72 -7.82
C VAL A 184 -10.24 -13.40 -8.26
N SER A 185 -10.10 -12.46 -7.33
CA SER A 185 -9.44 -11.19 -7.57
C SER A 185 -7.91 -11.29 -7.61
N ALA A 186 -7.24 -10.24 -8.09
CA ALA A 186 -5.79 -10.10 -7.97
C ALA A 186 -5.32 -10.21 -6.50
N GLU A 187 -6.05 -9.64 -5.54
CA GLU A 187 -5.76 -9.77 -4.10
C GLU A 187 -5.73 -11.23 -3.63
N ARG A 188 -6.54 -12.12 -4.21
CA ARG A 188 -6.57 -13.54 -3.83
C ARG A 188 -5.26 -14.26 -4.15
N VAL A 189 -4.37 -13.68 -4.93
CA VAL A 189 -3.05 -14.21 -5.25
C VAL A 189 -1.90 -13.25 -4.90
N LEU A 190 -2.14 -11.94 -4.80
CA LEU A 190 -1.16 -10.90 -4.48
C LEU A 190 -1.36 -10.29 -3.09
N SER A 191 -1.31 -11.12 -2.05
CA SER A 191 -1.35 -10.71 -0.66
C SER A 191 -0.67 -11.77 0.23
N GLY A 192 -0.52 -11.50 1.52
CA GLY A 192 -0.09 -12.51 2.49
C GLY A 192 -0.96 -13.78 2.43
N PRO A 193 -2.30 -13.66 2.57
CA PRO A 193 -3.22 -14.77 2.31
C PRO A 193 -3.12 -15.32 0.88
N GLY A 194 -2.82 -14.45 -0.11
CA GLY A 194 -2.60 -14.85 -1.51
C GLY A 194 -1.43 -15.83 -1.70
N LEU A 195 -0.33 -15.68 -0.94
CA LEU A 195 0.76 -16.66 -0.94
C LEU A 195 0.32 -18.04 -0.48
N VAL A 196 -0.55 -18.11 0.54
CA VAL A 196 -1.13 -19.37 1.02
C VAL A 196 -2.06 -19.96 -0.02
N ASN A 197 -2.87 -19.13 -0.70
CA ASN A 197 -3.73 -19.58 -1.79
C ASN A 197 -2.93 -20.16 -2.96
N LEU A 198 -1.86 -19.49 -3.38
CA LEU A 198 -0.93 -19.99 -4.40
C LEU A 198 -0.33 -21.34 -3.99
N TYR A 199 0.23 -21.43 -2.77
CA TYR A 199 0.76 -22.69 -2.23
C TYR A 199 -0.29 -23.82 -2.25
N ARG A 200 -1.49 -23.56 -1.72
CA ARG A 200 -2.56 -24.57 -1.68
C ARG A 200 -2.96 -25.04 -3.07
N ALA A 201 -3.08 -24.11 -4.02
CA ALA A 201 -3.43 -24.42 -5.39
C ALA A 201 -2.34 -25.23 -6.11
N ILE A 202 -1.06 -24.89 -5.90
CA ILE A 202 0.08 -25.65 -6.44
C ILE A 202 0.06 -27.10 -5.92
N VAL A 203 -0.09 -27.28 -4.61
CA VAL A 203 -0.12 -28.63 -4.00
C VAL A 203 -1.28 -29.47 -4.54
N LYS A 204 -2.46 -28.85 -4.72
CA LYS A 204 -3.63 -29.52 -5.28
C LYS A 204 -3.48 -29.84 -6.77
N ALA A 205 -2.87 -28.96 -7.55
CA ALA A 205 -2.58 -29.20 -8.96
C ALA A 205 -1.64 -30.42 -9.14
N ASP A 206 -0.78 -30.67 -8.15
CA ASP A 206 0.10 -31.85 -8.06
C ASP A 206 -0.55 -33.05 -7.33
N ASN A 207 -1.88 -33.07 -7.20
CA ASN A 207 -2.67 -34.14 -6.58
C ASN A 207 -2.25 -34.50 -5.13
N ARG A 208 -1.73 -33.52 -4.38
CA ARG A 208 -1.38 -33.67 -2.96
C ARG A 208 -2.32 -32.87 -2.06
N LEU A 209 -2.21 -33.10 -0.75
CA LEU A 209 -2.97 -32.37 0.27
C LEU A 209 -2.10 -31.26 0.88
N PRO A 210 -2.55 -29.99 0.88
CA PRO A 210 -1.78 -28.90 1.47
C PRO A 210 -1.84 -28.94 2.99
N GLU A 211 -0.72 -28.57 3.63
CA GLU A 211 -0.68 -28.26 5.05
C GLU A 211 -1.41 -26.93 5.35
N ASN A 212 -1.78 -26.71 6.61
CA ASN A 212 -2.38 -25.45 7.05
C ASN A 212 -1.30 -24.39 7.38
N LEU A 213 -0.61 -23.94 6.34
CA LEU A 213 0.48 -22.96 6.45
C LEU A 213 -0.05 -21.51 6.56
N LYS A 214 0.69 -20.68 7.29
CA LYS A 214 0.49 -19.23 7.38
C LYS A 214 1.33 -18.50 6.32
N PRO A 215 1.03 -17.22 6.01
CA PRO A 215 1.81 -16.45 5.04
C PRO A 215 3.32 -16.42 5.31
N LYS A 216 3.72 -16.32 6.58
CA LYS A 216 5.13 -16.33 6.99
C LYS A 216 5.82 -17.65 6.69
N ASP A 217 5.13 -18.78 6.90
CA ASP A 217 5.68 -20.11 6.62
C ASP A 217 6.06 -20.24 5.14
N ILE A 218 5.25 -19.68 4.23
CA ILE A 218 5.53 -19.70 2.79
C ILE A 218 6.83 -18.95 2.49
N THR A 219 6.97 -17.72 3.01
CA THR A 219 8.19 -16.93 2.78
C THR A 219 9.41 -17.56 3.44
N GLU A 220 9.31 -18.06 4.67
CA GLU A 220 10.43 -18.66 5.40
C GLU A 220 10.93 -19.94 4.70
N ARG A 221 10.01 -20.82 4.32
CA ARG A 221 10.37 -22.08 3.64
C ARG A 221 10.87 -21.87 2.21
N ALA A 222 10.39 -20.83 1.51
CA ALA A 222 10.91 -20.45 0.20
C ALA A 222 12.34 -19.90 0.30
N LEU A 223 12.61 -19.03 1.27
CA LEU A 223 13.94 -18.43 1.48
C LEU A 223 14.96 -19.46 1.97
N ALA A 224 14.54 -20.42 2.79
CA ALA A 224 15.38 -21.52 3.26
C ALA A 224 15.58 -22.64 2.23
N ASP A 225 14.95 -22.53 1.05
CA ASP A 225 14.90 -23.58 0.01
C ASP A 225 14.49 -24.96 0.54
N SER A 226 13.61 -24.99 1.55
CA SER A 226 13.23 -26.20 2.28
C SER A 226 11.87 -26.76 1.86
N CYS A 227 11.13 -26.05 1.01
CA CYS A 227 9.87 -26.49 0.44
C CYS A 227 9.72 -25.98 -1.00
N THR A 228 9.74 -26.91 -1.97
CA THR A 228 9.61 -26.61 -3.40
C THR A 228 8.28 -25.92 -3.73
N ASP A 229 7.17 -26.32 -3.07
CA ASP A 229 5.85 -25.71 -3.25
C ASP A 229 5.83 -24.24 -2.79
N CYS A 230 6.44 -23.96 -1.64
CA CYS A 230 6.54 -22.60 -1.11
C CYS A 230 7.42 -21.72 -2.01
N ARG A 231 8.54 -22.27 -2.50
CA ARG A 231 9.41 -21.58 -3.46
C ARG A 231 8.68 -21.31 -4.78
N ARG A 232 7.86 -22.24 -5.27
CA ARG A 232 7.03 -22.04 -6.47
C ARG A 232 5.96 -20.97 -6.23
N ALA A 233 5.27 -21.00 -5.10
CA ALA A 233 4.28 -19.98 -4.73
C ALA A 233 4.89 -18.57 -4.70
N LEU A 234 6.07 -18.42 -4.06
CA LEU A 234 6.76 -17.13 -4.00
C LEU A 234 7.27 -16.69 -5.38
N SER A 235 7.71 -17.63 -6.23
CA SER A 235 8.14 -17.33 -7.60
C SER A 235 6.98 -16.82 -8.47
N LEU A 236 5.83 -17.50 -8.43
CA LEU A 236 4.61 -17.08 -9.14
C LEU A 236 4.13 -15.73 -8.64
N PHE A 237 4.11 -15.52 -7.32
CA PHE A 237 3.77 -14.23 -6.73
C PHE A 237 4.59 -13.09 -7.35
N CYS A 238 5.92 -13.25 -7.46
CA CYS A 238 6.78 -12.20 -8.02
C CYS A 238 6.46 -11.88 -9.50
N VAL A 239 6.18 -12.90 -10.31
CA VAL A 239 5.82 -12.74 -11.74
C VAL A 239 4.43 -12.10 -11.89
N ILE A 240 3.45 -12.56 -11.11
CA ILE A 240 2.08 -12.00 -11.09
C ILE A 240 2.13 -10.53 -10.64
N MET A 241 2.95 -10.21 -9.62
CA MET A 241 3.15 -8.84 -9.11
C MET A 241 3.71 -7.93 -10.22
N GLY A 242 4.64 -8.44 -11.04
CA GLY A 242 5.18 -7.74 -12.20
C GLY A 242 4.11 -7.49 -13.26
N ARG A 243 3.40 -8.54 -13.70
CA ARG A 243 2.33 -8.41 -14.70
C ARG A 243 1.24 -7.46 -14.29
N PHE A 244 0.82 -7.49 -13.02
CA PHE A 244 -0.17 -6.58 -12.46
C PHE A 244 0.30 -5.13 -12.52
N GLY A 245 1.52 -4.84 -12.09
CA GLY A 245 2.11 -3.50 -12.20
C GLY A 245 2.17 -3.00 -13.65
N GLY A 246 2.54 -3.87 -14.60
CA GLY A 246 2.56 -3.52 -16.01
C GLY A 246 1.17 -3.23 -16.58
N ASN A 247 0.12 -3.88 -16.07
CA ASN A 247 -1.26 -3.57 -16.45
C ASN A 247 -1.68 -2.18 -15.95
N LEU A 248 -1.34 -1.82 -14.71
CA LEU A 248 -1.58 -0.48 -14.18
C LEU A 248 -0.86 0.59 -15.03
N ALA A 249 0.39 0.32 -15.40
CA ALA A 249 1.18 1.24 -16.21
C ALA A 249 0.57 1.52 -17.58
N LEU A 250 0.08 0.48 -18.24
CA LEU A 250 -0.62 0.61 -19.51
C LEU A 250 -1.96 1.36 -19.38
N ASN A 251 -2.70 1.10 -18.30
CA ASN A 251 -4.07 1.59 -18.16
C ASN A 251 -4.16 3.12 -18.02
N LEU A 252 -3.19 3.75 -17.34
CA LEU A 252 -3.19 5.20 -17.10
C LEU A 252 -1.96 5.93 -17.68
N GLY A 253 -1.10 5.23 -18.44
CA GLY A 253 0.11 5.82 -19.02
C GLY A 253 1.04 6.39 -17.96
N THR A 254 1.44 5.55 -16.99
CA THR A 254 2.10 6.01 -15.76
C THR A 254 3.61 6.25 -15.93
N PHE A 255 3.99 7.14 -16.84
CA PHE A 255 5.39 7.50 -17.09
C PHE A 255 6.08 8.21 -15.93
N GLY A 256 5.33 8.67 -14.92
CA GLY A 256 5.88 9.16 -13.65
C GLY A 256 6.43 8.03 -12.77
N GLY A 257 6.18 6.77 -13.15
CA GLY A 257 6.68 5.58 -12.48
C GLY A 257 5.58 4.74 -11.83
N VAL A 258 5.98 3.53 -11.46
CA VAL A 258 5.16 2.58 -10.72
C VAL A 258 5.83 2.28 -9.39
N PHE A 259 5.10 2.42 -8.29
CA PHE A 259 5.63 2.24 -6.94
C PHE A 259 4.99 1.04 -6.27
N ILE A 260 5.81 0.24 -5.59
CA ILE A 260 5.38 -0.86 -4.75
C ILE A 260 5.47 -0.39 -3.30
N ALA A 261 4.34 -0.32 -2.61
CA ALA A 261 4.32 -0.05 -1.17
C ALA A 261 4.89 -1.27 -0.41
N GLY A 262 5.79 -1.02 0.54
CA GLY A 262 6.47 -2.04 1.34
C GLY A 262 5.54 -2.76 2.31
N GLY A 263 4.81 -3.78 1.83
CA GLY A 263 4.05 -4.71 2.67
C GLY A 263 4.87 -5.96 3.01
N ILE A 264 4.60 -7.07 2.29
CA ILE A 264 5.32 -8.33 2.51
C ILE A 264 6.67 -8.38 1.77
N VAL A 265 6.82 -7.66 0.65
CA VAL A 265 7.99 -7.74 -0.26
C VAL A 265 9.34 -7.47 0.43
N PRO A 266 9.49 -6.46 1.31
CA PRO A 266 10.78 -6.22 1.97
C PRO A 266 11.34 -7.41 2.75
N ARG A 267 10.49 -8.34 3.20
CA ARG A 267 10.91 -9.55 3.96
C ARG A 267 11.62 -10.58 3.10
N PHE A 268 11.45 -10.53 1.79
CA PHE A 268 12.08 -11.44 0.82
C PHE A 268 12.74 -10.64 -0.31
N LEU A 269 13.29 -9.46 0.00
CA LEU A 269 13.85 -8.51 -0.97
C LEU A 269 14.85 -9.15 -1.93
N GLU A 270 15.80 -9.95 -1.44
CA GLU A 270 16.81 -10.58 -2.28
C GLU A 270 16.21 -11.65 -3.21
N PHE A 271 15.22 -12.40 -2.74
CA PHE A 271 14.46 -13.32 -3.59
C PHE A 271 13.68 -12.54 -4.66
N PHE A 272 13.08 -11.41 -4.30
CA PHE A 272 12.33 -10.56 -5.22
C PHE A 272 13.23 -9.94 -6.30
N LYS A 273 14.44 -9.46 -5.93
CA LYS A 273 15.46 -9.00 -6.89
C LYS A 273 15.91 -10.10 -7.85
N ALA A 274 16.05 -11.33 -7.37
CA ALA A 274 16.44 -12.48 -8.19
C ALA A 274 15.27 -13.07 -9.01
N SER A 275 14.06 -12.56 -8.86
CA SER A 275 12.86 -13.09 -9.49
C SER A 275 12.66 -12.61 -10.94
N GLY A 276 11.68 -13.20 -11.63
CA GLY A 276 11.23 -12.76 -12.95
C GLY A 276 10.37 -11.48 -12.96
N PHE A 277 10.28 -10.73 -11.85
CA PHE A 277 9.39 -9.58 -11.69
C PHE A 277 9.45 -8.58 -12.85
N ARG A 278 10.65 -8.07 -13.18
CA ARG A 278 10.77 -7.01 -14.19
C ARG A 278 10.47 -7.51 -15.60
N ALA A 279 10.92 -8.71 -15.94
CA ALA A 279 10.60 -9.33 -17.23
C ALA A 279 9.08 -9.51 -17.39
N ALA A 280 8.38 -9.89 -16.31
CA ALA A 280 6.94 -10.06 -16.29
C ALA A 280 6.16 -8.73 -16.36
N PHE A 281 6.70 -7.66 -15.79
CA PHE A 281 6.17 -6.30 -15.95
C PHE A 281 6.15 -5.87 -17.42
N GLU A 282 7.23 -6.17 -18.14
CA GLU A 282 7.42 -5.82 -19.56
C GLU A 282 6.80 -6.82 -20.55
N ASP A 283 6.26 -7.95 -20.07
CA ASP A 283 5.66 -8.99 -20.92
C ASP A 283 4.27 -8.58 -21.44
N LYS A 284 4.26 -7.64 -22.39
CA LYS A 284 3.05 -6.99 -22.95
C LYS A 284 2.99 -7.06 -24.48
N GLY A 285 3.62 -8.07 -25.08
CA GLY A 285 3.68 -8.23 -26.54
C GLY A 285 4.24 -6.98 -27.23
N ARG A 286 3.56 -6.45 -28.25
CA ARG A 286 3.95 -5.21 -28.95
C ARG A 286 3.95 -3.94 -28.10
N PHE A 287 3.40 -3.99 -26.88
CA PHE A 287 3.43 -2.89 -25.92
C PHE A 287 4.58 -3.02 -24.92
N LYS A 288 5.49 -4.00 -25.09
CA LYS A 288 6.70 -4.13 -24.27
C LYS A 288 7.48 -2.82 -24.24
N GLU A 289 7.71 -2.23 -25.40
CA GLU A 289 8.45 -0.97 -25.56
C GLU A 289 7.74 0.22 -24.89
N TYR A 290 6.41 0.19 -24.77
CA TYR A 290 5.64 1.24 -24.10
C TYR A 290 5.95 1.31 -22.60
N VAL A 291 6.15 0.15 -21.95
CA VAL A 291 6.42 0.06 -20.50
C VAL A 291 7.90 -0.14 -20.17
N HIS A 292 8.74 -0.45 -21.15
CA HIS A 292 10.16 -0.75 -20.96
C HIS A 292 10.91 0.36 -20.22
N ASP A 293 10.65 1.62 -20.55
CA ASP A 293 11.30 2.77 -19.92
C ASP A 293 10.61 3.24 -18.64
N ILE A 294 9.44 2.69 -18.27
CA ILE A 294 8.73 3.09 -17.05
C ILE A 294 9.45 2.50 -15.84
N PRO A 295 9.95 3.34 -14.90
CA PRO A 295 10.61 2.83 -13.71
C PRO A 295 9.64 2.18 -12.75
N VAL A 296 10.11 1.13 -12.08
CA VAL A 296 9.45 0.57 -10.91
C VAL A 296 10.32 0.81 -9.68
N TYR A 297 9.71 1.24 -8.58
CA TYR A 297 10.41 1.40 -7.29
C TYR A 297 9.70 0.66 -6.17
N LEU A 298 10.45 -0.06 -5.34
CA LEU A 298 9.98 -0.49 -4.02
C LEU A 298 10.21 0.64 -3.02
N ILE A 299 9.15 1.07 -2.33
CA ILE A 299 9.22 2.03 -1.23
C ILE A 299 9.74 1.30 0.01
N VAL A 300 10.87 1.75 0.53
CA VAL A 300 11.51 1.22 1.76
C VAL A 300 11.55 2.24 2.90
N HIS A 301 10.83 3.35 2.77
CA HIS A 301 10.61 4.28 3.87
C HIS A 301 9.79 3.59 4.98
N ASP A 302 10.12 3.85 6.25
CA ASP A 302 9.49 3.17 7.40
C ASP A 302 8.04 3.63 7.66
N ASN A 303 7.69 4.84 7.24
CA ASN A 303 6.42 5.49 7.56
C ASN A 303 5.78 6.26 6.38
N PRO A 304 5.56 5.63 5.21
CA PRO A 304 5.00 6.33 4.06
C PRO A 304 3.58 6.86 4.34
N GLY A 305 2.77 6.14 5.12
CA GLY A 305 1.43 6.60 5.51
C GLY A 305 1.46 7.95 6.24
N LEU A 306 2.33 8.10 7.25
CA LEU A 306 2.49 9.38 7.98
C LEU A 306 3.00 10.51 7.07
N LEU A 307 4.02 10.21 6.25
CA LEU A 307 4.61 11.20 5.33
C LEU A 307 3.57 11.71 4.33
N GLY A 308 2.77 10.79 3.79
CA GLY A 308 1.70 11.11 2.85
C GLY A 308 0.51 11.84 3.47
N SER A 309 0.14 11.51 4.71
CA SER A 309 -0.83 12.33 5.48
C SER A 309 -0.33 13.76 5.64
N GLY A 310 0.95 13.96 5.91
CA GLY A 310 1.58 15.28 5.98
C GLY A 310 1.53 16.02 4.64
N ALA A 311 1.86 15.31 3.55
CA ALA A 311 1.82 15.85 2.19
C ALA A 311 0.41 16.29 1.76
N HIS A 312 -0.60 15.43 1.99
CA HIS A 312 -2.01 15.73 1.74
C HIS A 312 -2.46 16.97 2.49
N LEU A 313 -2.19 17.02 3.80
CA LEU A 313 -2.58 18.16 4.64
C LEU A 313 -1.91 19.45 4.20
N ARG A 314 -0.61 19.41 3.90
CA ARG A 314 0.15 20.59 3.45
C ARG A 314 -0.43 21.18 2.16
N GLN A 315 -0.82 20.34 1.19
CA GLN A 315 -1.51 20.81 0.00
C GLN A 315 -2.90 21.39 0.31
N THR A 316 -3.66 20.78 1.22
CA THR A 316 -4.94 21.33 1.69
C THR A 316 -4.77 22.70 2.34
N LEU A 317 -3.64 22.94 3.01
CA LEU A 317 -3.25 24.23 3.59
C LEU A 317 -2.60 25.19 2.57
N GLY A 318 -2.54 24.82 1.29
CA GLY A 318 -2.07 25.70 0.20
C GLY A 318 -0.57 25.63 -0.11
N HIS A 319 0.18 24.69 0.48
CA HIS A 319 1.58 24.48 0.12
C HIS A 319 1.71 23.71 -1.20
N ILE A 320 2.72 24.07 -1.99
CA ILE A 320 3.21 23.25 -3.11
C ILE A 320 4.25 22.28 -2.52
N LEU A 321 4.15 21.00 -2.88
CA LEU A 321 5.04 19.94 -2.38
C LEU A 321 6.40 19.98 -3.08
#